data_AF-A0A2E0YQB7-F1
#
_entry.id   AF-A0A2E0YQB7-F1
#
_cell.length_a   1.000
_cell.length_b   1.000
_cell.length_c   1.000
_cell.angle_alpha   90.00
_cell.angle_beta   90.00
_cell.angle_gamma   90.00
#
_symmetry.space_group_name_H-M   'P 1'
#
loop_
_entity.id
_entity.type
_entity.pdbx_description
1 polymer ?
#
loop_
_entity_poly.entity_id
_entity_poly.type
_entity_poly.pdbx_seq_one_letter_code
_entity_poly.pdbx_strand_id
1 'polypeptide(L)'
;MNDLKYDTEHIYTPQQETLRVLLETMDLSSCYFVGGIADYLNLRSYYDMPVNDIDMVITSETMLEVLQPHMEITKYKSRFYEYEEMDVYVGNYWSGERRIHIDFFKRSFFYGSTSTSQLLGFQVKHASFETMKRFHNTHVSKLTSKTLGPNYEWKRLYKHSRKAGLYNLITYKEQKKEATHVIT
;
A
#
# COMPACT_ATOMS: atom_id res chain seq x y z
N MET A 1 18.90 -5.79 10.15
CA MET A 1 17.77 -5.20 10.89
C MET A 1 16.82 -6.33 11.24
N ASN A 2 16.29 -6.40 12.45
CA ASN A 2 15.25 -7.38 12.77
C ASN A 2 13.92 -6.79 12.28
N ASP A 3 13.47 -7.21 11.10
CA ASP A 3 12.29 -6.65 10.44
C ASP A 3 11.04 -6.73 11.32
N LEU A 4 10.88 -7.80 12.10
CA LEU A 4 9.76 -7.93 13.04
C LEU A 4 9.79 -6.83 14.12
N LYS A 5 10.96 -6.58 14.71
CA LYS A 5 11.11 -5.52 15.73
C LYS A 5 10.79 -4.15 15.12
N TYR A 6 11.30 -3.89 13.91
CA TYR A 6 11.06 -2.63 13.22
C TYR A 6 9.57 -2.44 12.88
N ASP A 7 8.92 -3.49 12.37
CA ASP A 7 7.48 -3.50 12.10
C ASP A 7 6.66 -3.21 13.36
N THR A 8 7.03 -3.81 14.50
CA THR A 8 6.32 -3.57 15.77
C THR A 8 6.45 -2.14 16.30
N GLU A 9 7.52 -1.42 15.91
CA GLU A 9 7.77 -0.04 16.33
C GLU A 9 7.08 0.99 15.41
N HIS A 10 6.89 0.67 14.12
CA HIS A 10 6.43 1.64 13.11
C HIS A 10 5.01 1.41 12.59
N ILE A 11 4.46 0.21 12.79
CA ILE A 11 3.05 -0.09 12.54
C ILE A 11 2.33 0.00 13.88
N TYR A 12 1.25 0.76 13.99
CA TYR A 12 0.56 0.88 15.28
C TYR A 12 -0.26 -0.37 15.60
N THR A 13 -0.44 -0.69 16.88
CA THR A 13 -0.93 -1.99 17.37
C THR A 13 -2.22 -2.49 16.71
N PRO A 14 -3.33 -1.71 16.66
CA PRO A 14 -4.55 -2.14 15.96
C PRO A 14 -4.33 -2.59 14.51
N GLN A 15 -3.43 -1.92 13.78
CA GLN A 15 -3.11 -2.30 12.41
C GLN A 15 -2.26 -3.57 12.36
N GLN A 16 -1.36 -3.78 13.33
CA GLN A 16 -0.64 -5.05 13.45
C GLN A 16 -1.60 -6.22 13.66
N GLU A 17 -2.62 -6.07 14.50
CA GLU A 17 -3.66 -7.08 14.73
C GLU A 17 -4.44 -7.38 13.45
N THR A 18 -4.90 -6.34 12.75
CA THR A 18 -5.56 -6.49 11.45
C THR A 18 -4.67 -7.20 10.43
N LEU A 19 -3.39 -6.81 10.34
CA LEU A 19 -2.43 -7.46 9.44
C LEU A 19 -2.22 -8.91 9.82
N ARG A 20 -2.12 -9.26 11.11
CA ARG A 20 -1.99 -10.66 11.55
C ARG A 20 -3.19 -11.49 11.09
N VAL A 21 -4.41 -10.99 11.27
CA VAL A 21 -5.61 -11.68 10.76
C VAL A 21 -5.48 -11.93 9.27
N LEU A 22 -5.12 -10.92 8.48
CA LEU A 22 -4.94 -11.08 7.03
C LEU A 22 -3.83 -12.11 6.68
N LEU A 23 -2.69 -12.04 7.35
CA LEU A 23 -1.52 -12.87 7.10
C LEU A 23 -1.71 -14.33 7.50
N GLU A 24 -2.55 -14.58 8.50
CA GLU A 24 -2.83 -15.92 9.04
C GLU A 24 -3.99 -16.61 8.32
N THR A 25 -4.90 -15.86 7.71
CA THR A 25 -6.13 -16.40 7.10
C THR A 25 -6.10 -16.46 5.57
N MET A 26 -5.46 -15.49 4.91
CA MET A 26 -5.46 -15.42 3.45
C MET A 26 -4.36 -16.28 2.82
N ASP A 27 -4.63 -16.82 1.63
CA ASP A 27 -3.58 -17.34 0.76
C ASP A 27 -2.72 -16.20 0.18
N LEU A 28 -1.58 -15.95 0.83
CA LEU A 28 -0.62 -14.91 0.46
C LEU A 28 0.06 -15.14 -0.91
N SER A 29 -0.04 -16.34 -1.49
CA SER A 29 0.49 -16.58 -2.83
C SER A 29 -0.35 -15.89 -3.92
N SER A 30 -1.63 -15.64 -3.60
CA SER A 30 -2.70 -15.15 -4.48
C SER A 30 -3.11 -13.70 -4.21
N CYS A 31 -2.42 -12.99 -3.32
CA CYS A 31 -2.64 -11.56 -3.08
C CYS A 31 -1.30 -10.81 -2.95
N TYR A 32 -1.37 -9.49 -2.97
CA TYR A 32 -0.22 -8.64 -2.64
C TYR A 32 -0.67 -7.29 -2.12
N PHE A 33 0.14 -6.70 -1.26
CA PHE A 33 -0.10 -5.38 -0.71
C PHE A 33 0.20 -4.28 -1.73
N VAL A 34 -0.62 -3.23 -1.75
CA VAL A 34 -0.38 -1.99 -2.49
C VAL A 34 -0.49 -0.80 -1.52
N GLY A 35 -0.44 0.42 -2.04
CA GLY A 35 -0.70 1.62 -1.24
C GLY A 35 0.21 1.75 -0.02
N GLY A 36 -0.39 2.03 1.14
CA GLY A 36 0.34 2.37 2.37
C GLY A 36 1.34 1.31 2.84
N ILE A 37 0.93 0.03 2.82
CA ILE A 37 1.79 -1.08 3.25
C ILE A 37 2.94 -1.29 2.25
N ALA A 38 2.66 -1.23 0.94
CA ALA A 38 3.71 -1.34 -0.07
C ALA A 38 4.74 -0.20 0.02
N ASP A 39 4.28 1.03 0.32
CA ASP A 39 5.19 2.15 0.56
C ASP A 39 6.08 1.92 1.77
N TYR A 40 5.49 1.50 2.88
CA TYR A 40 6.25 1.14 4.07
C TYR A 40 7.31 0.08 3.78
N LEU A 41 6.95 -1.00 3.07
CA LEU A 41 7.89 -2.08 2.74
C LEU A 41 9.02 -1.60 1.82
N ASN A 42 8.70 -0.87 0.75
CA ASN A 42 9.70 -0.36 -0.19
C ASN A 42 10.63 0.69 0.41
N LEU A 43 10.14 1.46 1.39
CA LEU A 43 10.84 2.61 1.95
C LEU A 43 11.28 2.39 3.39
N ARG A 44 11.14 1.17 3.92
CA ARG A 44 11.23 0.84 5.36
C ARG A 44 12.35 1.56 6.10
N SER A 45 13.55 1.57 5.54
CA SER A 45 14.75 2.22 6.11
C SER A 45 14.72 3.76 6.16
N TYR A 46 13.72 4.38 5.54
CA TYR A 46 13.56 5.82 5.37
C TYR A 46 12.13 6.29 5.69
N TYR A 47 11.22 5.37 6.04
CA TYR A 47 9.79 5.64 6.14
C TYR A 47 9.42 6.05 7.56
N ASP A 48 9.20 7.35 7.74
CA ASP A 48 8.77 7.96 9.01
C ASP A 48 7.33 8.50 8.89
N MET A 49 6.47 7.73 8.21
CA MET A 49 5.06 8.07 8.06
C MET A 49 4.21 6.93 8.62
N PRO A 50 3.13 7.23 9.37
CA PRO A 50 2.20 6.19 9.78
C PRO A 50 1.58 5.51 8.56
N VAL A 51 1.44 4.18 8.62
CA VAL A 51 0.64 3.45 7.63
C VAL A 51 -0.82 3.60 8.03
N ASN A 52 -1.57 4.45 7.34
CA ASN A 52 -2.95 4.73 7.76
C ASN A 52 -3.97 3.71 7.22
N ASP A 53 -3.71 3.15 6.04
CA ASP A 53 -4.67 2.36 5.27
C ASP A 53 -4.02 1.05 4.85
N ILE A 54 -4.78 -0.05 4.82
CA ILE A 54 -4.34 -1.33 4.27
C ILE A 54 -5.00 -1.49 2.90
N ASP A 55 -4.18 -1.59 1.87
CA ASP A 55 -4.65 -1.78 0.50
C ASP A 55 -4.09 -3.10 -0.04
N MET A 56 -4.95 -3.94 -0.60
CA MET A 56 -4.56 -5.24 -1.13
C MET A 56 -5.15 -5.50 -2.50
N VAL A 57 -4.36 -6.15 -3.35
CA VAL A 57 -4.85 -6.70 -4.61
C VAL A 57 -5.05 -8.20 -4.45
N ILE A 58 -6.23 -8.68 -4.85
CA ILE A 58 -6.67 -10.08 -4.78
C ILE A 58 -6.94 -10.62 -6.18
N THR A 59 -6.73 -11.92 -6.38
CA THR A 59 -7.01 -12.59 -7.66
C THR A 59 -8.49 -12.97 -7.83
N SER A 60 -9.20 -13.23 -6.73
CA SER A 60 -10.61 -13.65 -6.71
C SER A 60 -11.33 -13.12 -5.47
N GLU A 61 -12.63 -12.84 -5.61
CA GLU A 61 -13.52 -12.43 -4.51
C GLU A 61 -13.73 -13.55 -3.50
N THR A 62 -13.66 -14.81 -3.93
CA THR A 62 -13.79 -15.99 -3.05
C THR A 62 -12.71 -16.02 -1.97
N MET A 63 -11.57 -15.34 -2.19
CA MET A 63 -10.53 -15.17 -1.16
C MET A 63 -10.99 -14.35 0.04
N LEU A 64 -12.08 -13.59 -0.09
CA LEU A 64 -12.64 -12.78 0.98
C LEU A 64 -13.60 -13.59 1.87
N GLU A 65 -14.06 -14.75 1.43
CA GLU A 65 -14.97 -15.60 2.20
C GLU A 65 -14.33 -16.06 3.52
N VAL A 66 -13.05 -16.40 3.49
CA VAL A 66 -12.28 -16.81 4.69
C VAL A 66 -12.12 -15.67 5.72
N LEU A 67 -12.31 -14.41 5.30
CA LEU A 67 -12.21 -13.24 6.17
C LEU A 67 -13.55 -12.84 6.80
N GLN A 68 -14.69 -13.31 6.27
CA GLN A 68 -16.02 -12.96 6.77
C GLN A 68 -16.23 -13.26 8.27
N PRO A 69 -15.67 -14.34 8.86
CA PRO A 69 -15.76 -14.57 10.30
C PRO A 69 -15.03 -13.53 11.15
N HIS A 70 -14.10 -12.78 10.55
CA HIS A 70 -13.20 -11.85 11.26
C HIS A 70 -13.51 -10.38 11.00
N MET A 71 -14.20 -10.05 9.90
CA MET A 71 -14.47 -8.66 9.51
C MET A 71 -15.71 -8.54 8.62
N GLU A 72 -16.34 -7.38 8.68
CA GLU A 72 -17.44 -7.03 7.77
C GLU A 72 -16.88 -6.60 6.41
N ILE A 73 -17.29 -7.27 5.34
CA ILE A 73 -16.83 -6.96 3.98
C ILE A 73 -18.01 -6.45 3.15
N THR A 74 -17.90 -5.22 2.69
CA THR A 74 -18.93 -4.57 1.86
C THR A 74 -18.38 -4.23 0.49
N LYS A 75 -19.16 -4.51 -0.55
CA LYS A 75 -18.82 -4.20 -1.94
C LYS A 75 -19.30 -2.80 -2.32
N TYR A 76 -18.42 -1.98 -2.88
CA TYR A 76 -18.72 -0.64 -3.37
C TYR A 76 -18.32 -0.49 -4.84
N LYS A 77 -19.10 0.31 -5.59
CA LYS A 77 -18.64 0.84 -6.88
C LYS A 77 -17.72 2.02 -6.63
N SER A 78 -16.44 1.89 -6.96
CA SER A 78 -15.48 2.97 -6.86
C SER A 78 -15.77 4.07 -7.86
N ARG A 79 -15.73 5.32 -7.37
CA ARG A 79 -15.81 6.54 -8.19
C ARG A 79 -14.46 7.24 -8.36
N PHE A 80 -13.40 6.74 -7.71
CA PHE A 80 -12.12 7.43 -7.56
C PHE A 80 -11.01 6.94 -8.50
N TYR A 81 -11.21 5.81 -9.16
CA TYR A 81 -10.24 5.23 -10.07
C TYR A 81 -10.79 5.35 -11.49
N GLU A 82 -9.97 5.87 -12.40
CA GLU A 82 -10.33 6.30 -13.77
C GLU A 82 -10.89 5.19 -14.69
N TYR A 83 -10.93 3.94 -14.24
CA TYR A 83 -11.54 2.86 -14.99
C TYR A 83 -13.02 2.79 -14.60
N GLU A 84 -13.92 2.97 -15.57
CA GLU A 84 -15.37 2.95 -15.36
C GLU A 84 -15.81 1.66 -14.62
N GLU A 85 -16.64 1.82 -13.59
CA GLU A 85 -17.28 0.77 -12.79
C GLU A 85 -16.36 -0.28 -12.14
N MET A 86 -15.42 0.14 -11.29
CA MET A 86 -14.65 -0.81 -10.49
C MET A 86 -15.35 -1.20 -9.20
N ASP A 87 -15.43 -2.50 -8.94
CA ASP A 87 -15.77 -3.03 -7.62
C ASP A 87 -14.56 -2.94 -6.68
N VAL A 88 -14.75 -2.29 -5.54
CA VAL A 88 -13.84 -2.32 -4.39
C VAL A 88 -14.56 -2.99 -3.23
N TYR A 89 -13.88 -3.95 -2.60
CA TYR A 89 -14.39 -4.57 -1.38
C TYR A 89 -13.71 -3.89 -0.21
N VAL A 90 -14.50 -3.36 0.71
CA VAL A 90 -13.99 -2.71 1.92
C VAL A 90 -14.25 -3.64 3.10
N GLY A 91 -13.18 -4.14 3.68
CA GLY A 91 -13.17 -4.84 4.95
C GLY A 91 -13.10 -3.86 6.12
N ASN A 92 -13.94 -4.06 7.12
CA ASN A 92 -13.90 -3.32 8.38
C ASN A 92 -13.56 -4.30 9.51
N TYR A 93 -12.33 -4.19 10.02
CA TYR A 93 -11.87 -4.95 11.19
C TYR A 93 -11.94 -4.08 12.44
N TRP A 94 -12.49 -4.60 13.53
CA TRP A 94 -12.55 -3.92 14.82
C TRP A 94 -11.47 -4.45 15.75
N SER A 95 -10.49 -3.60 16.07
CA SER A 95 -9.49 -3.84 17.10
C SER A 95 -9.84 -2.97 18.31
N GLY A 96 -10.49 -3.59 19.30
CA GLY A 96 -11.12 -2.85 20.40
C GLY A 96 -12.15 -1.84 19.88
N GLU A 97 -11.98 -0.57 20.27
CA GLU A 97 -12.85 0.53 19.82
C GLU A 97 -12.45 1.15 18.47
N ARG A 98 -11.35 0.68 17.87
CA ARG A 98 -10.83 1.24 16.62
C ARG A 98 -11.23 0.38 15.43
N ARG A 99 -11.81 1.04 14.42
CA ARG A 99 -12.10 0.42 13.13
C ARG A 99 -10.93 0.64 12.17
N ILE A 100 -10.43 -0.45 11.60
CA ILE A 100 -9.39 -0.45 10.57
C ILE A 100 -10.03 -0.79 9.23
N HIS A 101 -9.78 0.07 8.25
CA HIS A 101 -10.25 -0.08 6.89
C HIS A 101 -9.24 -0.86 6.05
N ILE A 102 -9.73 -1.82 5.27
CA ILE A 102 -8.96 -2.60 4.33
C ILE A 102 -9.65 -2.53 2.97
N ASP A 103 -8.96 -2.00 1.97
CA ASP A 103 -9.49 -1.95 0.61
C ASP A 103 -8.91 -3.11 -0.21
N PHE A 104 -9.78 -3.97 -0.73
CA PHE A 104 -9.43 -5.05 -1.63
C PHE A 104 -9.82 -4.72 -3.08
N PHE A 105 -8.84 -4.79 -3.96
CA PHE A 105 -8.95 -4.52 -5.39
C PHE A 105 -8.73 -5.81 -6.19
N LYS A 106 -9.46 -6.03 -7.28
CA LYS A 106 -9.15 -7.14 -8.19
C LYS A 106 -7.84 -6.93 -8.95
N ARG A 107 -7.11 -8.01 -9.22
CA ARG A 107 -5.82 -8.01 -9.94
C ARG A 107 -5.87 -7.31 -11.30
N SER A 108 -6.99 -7.39 -12.01
CA SER A 108 -7.19 -6.69 -13.29
C SER A 108 -7.00 -5.17 -13.22
N PHE A 109 -6.94 -4.58 -12.03
CA PHE A 109 -6.78 -3.14 -11.82
C PHE A 109 -5.34 -2.69 -11.57
N PHE A 110 -4.41 -3.61 -11.32
CA PHE A 110 -3.03 -3.28 -10.99
C PHE A 110 -2.04 -4.13 -11.79
N TYR A 111 -1.58 -3.60 -12.91
CA TYR A 111 -0.59 -4.26 -13.79
C TYR A 111 0.87 -3.94 -13.42
N GLY A 112 1.13 -3.67 -12.13
CA GLY A 112 2.47 -3.37 -11.64
C GLY A 112 3.32 -4.63 -11.43
N SER A 113 4.64 -4.46 -11.42
CA SER A 113 5.54 -5.52 -10.94
C SER A 113 5.45 -5.62 -9.41
N THR A 114 5.72 -6.80 -8.88
CA THR A 114 5.71 -7.06 -7.44
C THR A 114 7.11 -7.37 -6.93
N SER A 115 7.30 -7.15 -5.64
CA SER A 115 8.47 -7.52 -4.87
C SER A 115 8.03 -8.33 -3.65
N THR A 116 8.98 -9.00 -3.00
CA THR A 116 8.73 -9.83 -1.82
C THR A 116 9.55 -9.32 -0.65
N SER A 117 8.91 -9.14 0.51
CA SER A 117 9.53 -8.66 1.75
C SER A 117 8.97 -9.40 2.97
N GLN A 118 9.63 -9.27 4.11
CA GLN A 118 9.08 -9.72 5.41
C GLN A 118 8.13 -8.65 5.96
N LEU A 119 6.98 -9.03 6.51
CA LEU A 119 6.04 -8.17 7.23
C LEU A 119 5.51 -8.93 8.44
N LEU A 120 5.76 -8.43 9.65
CA LEU A 120 5.36 -9.04 10.93
C LEU A 120 5.78 -10.53 11.07
N GLY A 121 6.89 -10.90 10.42
CA GLY A 121 7.44 -12.26 10.41
C GLY A 121 6.91 -13.15 9.27
N PHE A 122 6.03 -12.64 8.41
CA PHE A 122 5.51 -13.36 7.24
C PHE A 122 6.16 -12.85 5.96
N GLN A 123 6.43 -13.77 5.03
CA GLN A 123 6.84 -13.38 3.69
C GLN A 123 5.61 -12.92 2.88
N VAL A 124 5.63 -11.70 2.38
CA VAL A 124 4.51 -11.09 1.66
C VAL A 124 4.94 -10.54 0.30
N LYS A 125 4.03 -10.60 -0.67
CA LYS A 125 4.17 -9.87 -1.93
C LYS A 125 3.62 -8.46 -1.77
N HIS A 126 4.26 -7.49 -2.42
CA HIS A 126 3.77 -6.11 -2.48
C HIS A 126 4.13 -5.46 -3.82
N ALA A 127 3.49 -4.35 -4.17
CA ALA A 127 3.89 -3.54 -5.31
C ALA A 127 5.37 -3.13 -5.21
N SER A 128 6.09 -3.28 -6.31
CA SER A 128 7.52 -2.99 -6.36
C SER A 128 7.83 -1.50 -6.19
N PHE A 129 9.08 -1.20 -5.82
CA PHE A 129 9.58 0.16 -5.67
C PHE A 129 9.28 1.04 -6.90
N GLU A 130 9.64 0.57 -8.11
CA GLU A 130 9.40 1.32 -9.35
C GLU A 130 7.91 1.49 -9.66
N THR A 131 7.09 0.49 -9.33
CA THR A 131 5.64 0.60 -9.49
C THR A 131 5.07 1.69 -8.60
N MET A 132 5.44 1.71 -7.32
CA MET A 132 4.95 2.71 -6.35
C MET A 132 5.50 4.10 -6.65
N LYS A 133 6.79 4.21 -6.98
CA LYS A 133 7.40 5.47 -7.44
C LYS A 133 6.67 6.07 -8.63
N ARG A 134 6.43 5.28 -9.68
CA ARG A 134 5.67 5.72 -10.86
C ARG A 134 4.26 6.14 -10.47
N PHE A 135 3.57 5.33 -9.66
CA PHE A 135 2.23 5.66 -9.17
C PHE A 135 2.21 7.02 -8.48
N HIS A 136 3.05 7.28 -7.48
CA HIS A 136 3.07 8.56 -6.78
C HIS A 136 3.40 9.74 -7.68
N ASN A 137 4.43 9.62 -8.53
CA ASN A 137 4.82 10.71 -9.44
C ASN A 137 3.70 11.03 -10.46
N THR A 138 3.03 10.02 -11.02
CA THR A 138 1.92 10.24 -11.95
C THR A 138 0.67 10.76 -11.22
N HIS A 139 0.39 10.27 -10.02
CA HIS A 139 -0.82 10.65 -9.26
C HIS A 139 -0.78 12.11 -8.80
N VAL A 140 0.41 12.66 -8.48
CA VAL A 140 0.58 14.09 -8.19
C VAL A 140 0.04 14.94 -9.34
N SER A 141 0.47 14.67 -10.58
CA SER A 141 0.02 15.40 -11.76
C SER A 141 -1.49 15.31 -11.99
N LYS A 142 -2.09 14.14 -11.73
CA LYS A 142 -3.54 13.92 -11.83
C LYS A 142 -4.30 14.75 -10.80
N LEU A 143 -3.82 14.75 -9.55
CA LEU A 143 -4.41 15.50 -8.43
C LEU A 143 -4.29 17.03 -8.59
N THR A 144 -3.32 17.50 -9.37
CA THR A 144 -3.13 18.93 -9.68
C THR A 144 -3.74 19.36 -11.00
N SER A 145 -4.39 18.46 -11.75
CA SER A 145 -4.99 18.81 -13.03
C SER A 145 -6.18 19.77 -12.84
N LYS A 146 -6.34 20.72 -13.78
CA LYS A 146 -7.46 21.69 -13.80
C LYS A 146 -8.84 21.03 -13.68
N THR A 147 -8.93 19.74 -13.99
CA THR A 147 -10.14 18.90 -14.00
C THR A 147 -10.76 18.69 -12.60
N LEU A 148 -9.98 18.79 -11.51
CA LEU A 148 -10.52 18.58 -10.15
C LEU A 148 -11.30 19.78 -9.58
N GLY A 149 -11.09 20.99 -10.12
CA GLY A 149 -11.85 22.18 -9.74
C GLY A 149 -12.03 22.34 -8.22
N PRO A 150 -13.26 22.44 -7.68
CA PRO A 150 -13.53 22.60 -6.25
C PRO A 150 -13.31 21.33 -5.39
N ASN A 151 -13.11 20.15 -5.99
CA ASN A 151 -12.89 18.88 -5.29
C ASN A 151 -11.39 18.63 -4.99
N TYR A 152 -10.62 19.70 -4.83
CA TYR A 152 -9.18 19.65 -4.64
C TYR A 152 -8.83 19.06 -3.25
N GLU A 153 -8.30 17.84 -3.23
CA GLU A 153 -7.92 17.14 -1.99
C GLU A 153 -6.47 17.49 -1.60
N TRP A 154 -6.24 18.69 -1.05
CA TRP A 154 -4.91 19.14 -0.60
C TRP A 154 -4.18 18.12 0.27
N LYS A 155 -4.89 17.48 1.21
CA LYS A 155 -4.31 16.44 2.09
C LYS A 155 -3.79 15.25 1.29
N ARG A 156 -4.51 14.82 0.26
CA ARG A 156 -4.12 13.71 -0.61
C ARG A 156 -2.94 14.11 -1.48
N LEU A 157 -2.98 15.29 -2.10
CA LEU A 157 -1.84 15.82 -2.86
C LEU A 157 -0.57 15.83 -2.00
N TYR A 158 -0.63 16.43 -0.81
CA TYR A 158 0.50 16.48 0.12
C TYR A 158 1.05 15.08 0.46
N LYS A 159 0.17 14.11 0.77
CA LYS A 159 0.54 12.71 1.01
C LYS A 159 1.31 12.12 -0.18
N HIS A 160 0.80 12.25 -1.41
CA HIS A 160 1.45 11.70 -2.60
C HIS A 160 2.74 12.44 -2.97
N SER A 161 2.81 13.77 -2.81
CA SER A 161 4.02 14.56 -3.07
C SER A 161 5.17 14.19 -2.14
N ARG A 162 4.91 13.99 -0.84
CA ARG A 162 5.95 13.53 0.11
C ARG A 162 6.50 12.17 -0.28
N LYS A 163 5.63 11.22 -0.61
CA LYS A 163 6.02 9.87 -1.04
C LYS A 163 6.84 9.91 -2.33
N ALA A 164 6.37 10.64 -3.35
CA ALA A 164 7.11 10.85 -4.60
C ALA A 164 8.51 11.43 -4.35
N GLY A 165 8.60 12.46 -3.50
CA GLY A 165 9.88 13.05 -3.11
C GLY A 165 10.84 12.05 -2.48
N LEU A 166 10.34 11.18 -1.59
CA LEU A 166 11.17 10.18 -0.93
C LEU A 166 11.69 9.10 -1.88
N TYR A 167 10.82 8.56 -2.76
CA TYR A 167 11.23 7.61 -3.81
C TYR A 167 12.30 8.21 -4.73
N ASN A 168 12.13 9.47 -5.14
CA ASN A 168 13.07 10.17 -6.02
C ASN A 168 14.40 10.46 -5.31
N LEU A 169 14.38 10.82 -4.02
CA LEU A 169 15.58 11.02 -3.22
C LEU A 169 16.41 9.75 -3.07
N ILE A 170 15.75 8.60 -2.81
CA ILE A 170 16.43 7.31 -2.71
C ILE A 170 17.06 6.93 -4.06
N THR A 171 16.29 7.06 -5.15
CA THR A 171 16.80 6.84 -6.52
C THR A 171 18.08 7.66 -6.77
N TYR A 172 18.06 8.96 -6.42
CA TYR A 172 19.22 9.83 -6.59
C TYR A 172 20.42 9.40 -5.75
N LYS A 173 20.20 9.00 -4.49
CA LYS A 173 21.27 8.50 -3.61
C LYS A 173 21.92 7.23 -4.14
N GLU A 174 21.14 6.31 -4.71
CA GLU A 174 21.64 5.07 -5.30
C GLU A 174 22.46 5.35 -6.55
N GLN A 175 21.94 6.15 -7.49
CA GLN A 175 22.66 6.60 -8.68
C GLN A 175 24.00 7.27 -8.35
N LYS A 176 24.02 8.10 -7.29
CA LYS A 176 25.26 8.75 -6.84
C LYS A 176 26.30 7.75 -6.32
N LYS A 177 25.88 6.71 -5.59
CA LYS A 177 26.79 5.66 -5.10
C LYS A 177 27.39 4.88 -6.26
N GLU A 178 26.55 4.46 -7.22
CA GLU A 178 26.99 3.75 -8.42
C GLU A 178 28.01 4.57 -9.22
N ALA A 179 27.73 5.85 -9.47
CA ALA A 179 28.65 6.75 -10.17
C ALA A 179 29.99 6.93 -9.44
N THR A 180 30.01 6.86 -8.11
CA THR A 180 31.24 6.98 -7.32
C THR A 180 32.09 5.71 -7.40
N HIS A 181 31.48 4.52 -7.49
CA HIS A 181 32.19 3.24 -7.63
C HIS A 181 32.79 3.02 -9.03
N VAL A 182 32.30 3.71 -10.05
CA VAL A 182 32.85 3.62 -11.42
C VAL A 182 34.11 4.47 -11.61
N ILE A 183 34.40 5.39 -10.67
CA ILE A 183 35.52 6.36 -10.76
C ILE A 183 36.73 5.94 -9.90
N THR A 184 36.63 4.83 -9.17
CA THR A 184 37.72 4.20 -8.38
C THR A 184 38.19 2.91 -9.02
#